data_AF-A0ABC9P3U0-F1
#
_entry.id   AF-A0ABC9P3U0-F1
#
_cell.length_a   1.000
_cell.length_b   1.000
_cell.length_c   1.000
_cell.angle_alpha   90.00
_cell.angle_beta   90.00
_cell.angle_gamma   90.00
#
_symmetry.space_group_name_H-M   'P 1'
#
loop_
_entity.id
_entity.type
_entity.pdbx_description
1 polymer ?
#
loop_
_entity_poly.entity_id
_entity_poly.type
_entity_poly.pdbx_seq_one_letter_code
_entity_poly.pdbx_strand_id
1 'polypeptide(L)'
;MQLEYPLTNNMKRNIVLTKENQAIAYYRIRSETVGLTDFEKKRKTKKKVARTLKRLQENEGFEIVLLPVNADIRGKMGSMRQLVDKENHGVAVDKLMKTAQYLETEIGMVYEYIWLIGVPLVKKERTVDIKETFSTALNNLSEKVVKGLGLEIGLADDWEEAYKDQEQEVYQNLSELLVERLTEDELYYYQAYQFLNNIQHEKKELLTSQNLDNLLANKITPFRGGLELSNEFGKSYIAHLPLGDCGVTIDGNHLLELVQKMSYPVSVKLQAVFAETKGQLALSGRSARARTRTKNIMEEAHLAGSKQKRKIVEGQHSLDDLDQKIDDDIPIIDWKAVLVISGKTKKQLRERKKNLMNRLDSLGIPLIRATFDNVYLFQATLLGNFQRVSSSNWQHTSTLETFSELNFFTSLHAGTKKGFYLGRVDATLEEKESRKQIVSGSKNIVYMNLLIANKKNVEGKKTNNPH
;
A
#
# COMPACT_ATOMS: atom_id res chain seq x y z
N MET A 1 -7.86 -24.53 3.30
CA MET A 1 -7.15 -23.63 2.38
C MET A 1 -5.67 -23.66 2.76
N GLN A 2 -4.79 -24.02 1.83
CA GLN A 2 -3.35 -23.93 2.03
C GLN A 2 -2.94 -22.49 1.69
N LEU A 3 -2.24 -21.81 2.61
CA LEU A 3 -1.67 -20.49 2.33
C LEU A 3 -0.47 -20.66 1.41
N GLU A 4 -0.32 -19.77 0.45
CA GLU A 4 0.75 -19.85 -0.55
C GLU A 4 1.35 -18.47 -0.80
N TYR A 5 2.67 -18.33 -0.70
CA TYR A 5 3.28 -17.06 -1.05
C TYR A 5 3.25 -16.84 -2.58
N PRO A 6 2.79 -15.67 -3.08
CA PRO A 6 2.58 -15.44 -4.51
C PRO A 6 3.86 -15.14 -5.30
N LEU A 7 4.93 -14.69 -4.63
CA LEU A 7 6.21 -14.35 -5.24
C LEU A 7 7.21 -15.50 -5.13
N THR A 8 8.16 -15.53 -6.05
CA THR A 8 9.31 -16.45 -6.04
C THR A 8 10.50 -15.82 -5.30
N ASN A 9 11.57 -16.59 -5.12
CA ASN A 9 12.87 -16.08 -4.66
C ASN A 9 13.66 -15.36 -5.78
N ASN A 10 13.16 -15.34 -7.01
CA ASN A 10 13.80 -14.72 -8.16
C ASN A 10 13.50 -13.22 -8.16
N MET A 11 14.38 -12.48 -7.48
CA MET A 11 14.33 -11.03 -7.36
C MET A 11 15.66 -10.46 -7.85
N LYS A 12 15.58 -9.46 -8.72
CA LYS A 12 16.73 -8.70 -9.21
C LYS A 12 16.35 -7.22 -9.27
N ARG A 13 17.18 -6.36 -8.68
CA ARG A 13 16.94 -4.92 -8.56
C ARG A 13 15.57 -4.67 -7.90
N ASN A 14 14.67 -3.97 -8.59
CA ASN A 14 13.31 -3.69 -8.16
C ASN A 14 12.26 -4.63 -8.76
N ILE A 15 12.67 -5.69 -9.47
CA ILE A 15 11.80 -6.62 -10.17
C ILE A 15 11.76 -7.96 -9.43
N VAL A 16 10.57 -8.55 -9.31
CA VAL A 16 10.36 -9.89 -8.76
C VAL A 16 9.40 -10.68 -9.63
N LEU A 17 9.64 -11.98 -9.76
CA LEU A 17 8.74 -12.90 -10.47
C LEU A 17 7.67 -13.46 -9.53
N THR A 18 6.41 -13.44 -9.99
CA THR A 18 5.34 -14.23 -9.37
C THR A 18 5.51 -15.71 -9.69
N LYS A 19 4.79 -16.57 -8.96
CA LYS A 19 4.69 -18.01 -9.28
C LYS A 19 4.04 -18.32 -10.63
N GLU A 20 3.47 -17.33 -11.32
CA GLU A 20 2.92 -17.46 -12.68
C GLU A 20 3.88 -16.89 -13.72
N ASN A 21 5.13 -16.60 -13.32
CA ASN A 21 6.16 -16.01 -14.17
C ASN A 21 5.82 -14.61 -14.69
N GLN A 22 4.93 -13.89 -14.01
CA GLN A 22 4.70 -12.48 -14.26
C GLN A 22 5.77 -11.66 -13.54
N ALA A 23 6.48 -10.79 -14.26
CA ALA A 23 7.40 -9.84 -13.67
C ALA A 23 6.63 -8.63 -13.12
N ILE A 24 6.96 -8.20 -11.91
CA ILE A 24 6.39 -7.01 -11.27
C ILE A 24 7.55 -6.12 -10.81
N ALA A 25 7.50 -4.85 -11.21
CA ALA A 25 8.43 -3.83 -10.72
C ALA A 25 7.81 -3.06 -9.54
N TYR A 26 8.58 -2.91 -8.47
CA TYR A 26 8.17 -2.15 -7.28
C TYR A 26 8.93 -0.85 -7.13
N TYR A 27 8.21 0.21 -6.77
CA TYR A 27 8.77 1.54 -6.55
C TYR A 27 8.30 2.11 -5.22
N ARG A 28 9.16 2.90 -4.59
CA ARG A 28 8.77 3.79 -3.50
C ARG A 28 8.31 5.11 -4.08
N ILE A 29 7.22 5.65 -3.55
CA ILE A 29 6.72 6.98 -3.91
C ILE A 29 7.08 7.96 -2.80
N ARG A 30 7.85 9.02 -3.11
CA ARG A 30 8.11 10.07 -2.12
C ARG A 30 6.82 10.84 -1.86
N SER A 31 6.40 10.87 -0.60
CA SER A 31 5.19 11.58 -0.21
C SER A 31 5.37 13.09 -0.26
N GLU A 32 4.30 13.79 -0.66
CA GLU A 32 4.22 15.23 -0.54
C GLU A 32 3.65 15.60 0.82
N THR A 33 4.33 16.45 1.58
CA THR A 33 3.75 17.04 2.78
C THR A 33 2.66 18.02 2.35
N VAL A 34 1.41 17.70 2.69
CA VAL A 34 0.24 18.53 2.39
C VAL A 34 -0.43 18.88 3.71
N GLY A 35 -0.61 20.19 3.95
CA GLY A 35 -1.27 20.67 5.16
C GLY A 35 -2.73 20.21 5.22
N LEU A 36 -3.27 20.05 6.43
CA LEU A 36 -4.65 19.61 6.64
C LEU A 36 -5.68 20.51 5.92
N THR A 37 -5.42 21.81 5.89
CA THR A 37 -6.26 22.86 5.31
C THR A 37 -5.89 23.25 3.89
N ASP A 38 -4.87 22.64 3.29
CA ASP A 38 -4.41 22.97 1.94
C ASP A 38 -5.24 22.22 0.87
N PHE A 39 -6.50 22.60 0.76
CA PHE A 39 -7.46 21.96 -0.16
C PHE A 39 -7.06 22.10 -1.63
N GLU A 40 -6.41 23.20 -1.98
CA GLU A 40 -5.96 23.44 -3.36
C GLU A 40 -4.84 22.48 -3.74
N LYS A 41 -3.82 22.32 -2.87
CA LYS A 41 -2.74 21.36 -3.09
C LYS A 41 -3.28 19.94 -3.13
N LYS A 42 -4.20 19.57 -2.23
CA LYS A 42 -4.88 18.25 -2.28
C LYS A 42 -5.53 18.02 -3.65
N ARG A 43 -6.32 18.98 -4.16
CA ARG A 43 -6.96 18.86 -5.48
C ARG A 43 -5.94 18.72 -6.62
N LYS A 44 -4.84 19.48 -6.57
CA LYS A 44 -3.75 19.38 -7.57
C LYS A 44 -3.07 18.01 -7.52
N THR A 45 -2.76 17.50 -6.33
CA THR A 45 -2.18 16.17 -6.13
C THR A 45 -3.10 15.08 -6.67
N LYS A 46 -4.41 15.12 -6.39
CA LYS A 46 -5.38 14.15 -6.92
C LYS A 46 -5.40 14.09 -8.45
N LYS A 47 -5.44 15.24 -9.12
CA LYS A 47 -5.37 15.31 -10.59
C LYS A 47 -4.06 14.75 -11.14
N LYS A 48 -2.95 15.05 -10.46
CA LYS A 48 -1.62 14.52 -10.82
C LYS A 48 -1.58 12.99 -10.69
N VAL A 49 -2.13 12.44 -9.61
CA VAL A 49 -2.23 10.99 -9.39
C VAL A 49 -3.07 10.32 -10.47
N ALA A 50 -4.28 10.82 -10.73
CA ALA A 50 -5.16 10.28 -11.76
C ALA A 50 -4.47 10.21 -13.13
N ARG A 51 -3.81 11.32 -13.52
CA ARG A 51 -3.06 11.40 -14.79
C ARG A 51 -1.89 10.42 -14.84
N THR A 52 -1.14 10.30 -13.76
CA THR A 52 0.03 9.41 -13.72
C THR A 52 -0.41 7.96 -13.79
N LEU A 53 -1.41 7.56 -13.00
CA LEU A 53 -1.95 6.19 -13.02
C LEU A 53 -2.58 5.84 -14.36
N LYS A 54 -3.15 6.81 -15.09
CA LYS A 54 -3.69 6.59 -16.45
C LYS A 54 -2.62 6.06 -17.41
N ARG A 55 -1.35 6.44 -17.24
CA ARG A 55 -0.23 5.96 -18.07
C ARG A 55 0.13 4.49 -17.84
N LEU A 56 -0.47 3.84 -16.84
CA LEU A 56 -0.28 2.41 -16.56
C LEU A 56 -1.34 1.52 -17.22
N GLN A 57 -2.19 2.06 -18.10
CA GLN A 57 -3.27 1.30 -18.73
C GLN A 57 -2.76 0.07 -19.50
N GLU A 58 -1.60 0.20 -20.17
CA GLU A 58 -0.95 -0.91 -20.89
C GLU A 58 -0.34 -1.97 -19.96
N ASN A 59 -0.23 -1.69 -18.66
CA ASN A 59 0.28 -2.61 -17.64
C ASN A 59 -0.82 -3.46 -16.98
N GLU A 60 -2.06 -3.37 -17.49
CA GLU A 60 -3.28 -4.07 -17.02
C GLU A 60 -3.75 -3.72 -15.60
N GLY A 61 -2.87 -3.33 -14.70
CA GLY A 61 -3.22 -2.97 -13.34
C GLY A 61 -2.02 -2.52 -12.51
N PHE A 62 -2.28 -2.32 -11.23
CA PHE A 62 -1.26 -1.94 -10.25
C PHE A 62 -1.75 -2.23 -8.84
N GLU A 63 -0.82 -2.36 -7.91
CA GLU A 63 -1.11 -2.32 -6.49
C GLU A 63 -0.44 -1.12 -5.83
N ILE A 64 -1.13 -0.48 -4.89
CA ILE A 64 -0.59 0.59 -4.07
C ILE A 64 -0.69 0.17 -2.62
N VAL A 65 0.39 0.34 -1.87
CA VAL A 65 0.42 0.00 -0.46
C VAL A 65 0.89 1.18 0.39
N LEU A 66 0.08 1.53 1.37
CA LEU A 66 0.45 2.42 2.47
C LEU A 66 0.87 1.56 3.67
N LEU A 67 2.15 1.58 4.03
CA LEU A 67 2.70 0.74 5.10
C LEU A 67 3.26 1.58 6.26
N PRO A 68 2.84 1.34 7.52
CA PRO A 68 3.45 1.89 8.72
C PRO A 68 4.70 1.08 9.11
N VAL A 69 5.81 1.23 8.39
CA VAL A 69 7.02 0.42 8.61
C VAL A 69 7.82 0.90 9.82
N ASN A 70 8.67 0.03 10.37
CA ASN A 70 9.55 0.40 11.49
C ASN A 70 10.43 1.60 11.08
N ALA A 71 10.41 2.65 11.91
CA ALA A 71 11.12 3.88 11.66
C ALA A 71 12.65 3.76 11.84
N ASP A 72 13.16 2.63 12.32
CA ASP A 72 14.57 2.40 12.68
C ASP A 72 15.11 3.52 13.57
N ILE A 73 14.43 3.77 14.69
CA ILE A 73 14.77 4.90 15.56
C ILE A 73 16.19 4.74 16.14
N ARG A 74 16.60 3.51 16.45
CA ARG A 74 17.95 3.21 16.95
C ARG A 74 19.01 3.51 15.90
N GLY A 75 18.83 3.07 14.65
CA GLY A 75 19.74 3.40 13.56
C GLY A 75 19.79 4.90 13.28
N LYS A 76 18.64 5.59 13.30
CA LYS A 76 18.56 7.05 13.19
C LYS A 76 19.36 7.76 14.29
N MET A 77 19.13 7.41 15.56
CA MET A 77 19.86 7.97 16.70
C MET A 77 21.35 7.60 16.66
N GLY A 78 21.69 6.39 16.25
CA GLY A 78 23.08 5.94 16.05
C GLY A 78 23.82 6.78 15.00
N SER A 79 23.17 7.12 13.89
CA SER A 79 23.76 7.97 12.84
C SER A 79 24.03 9.41 13.30
N MET A 80 23.31 9.88 14.32
CA MET A 80 23.53 11.21 14.90
C MET A 80 24.79 11.28 15.75
N ARG A 81 25.34 10.15 16.22
CA ARG A 81 26.56 10.11 17.06
C ARG A 81 27.77 10.74 16.36
N GLN A 82 27.84 10.60 15.04
CA GLN A 82 28.93 11.19 14.23
C GLN A 82 28.85 12.72 14.13
N LEU A 83 27.71 13.32 14.50
CA LEU A 83 27.49 14.76 14.46
C LEU A 83 27.71 15.45 15.81
N VAL A 84 28.03 14.67 16.85
CA VAL A 84 28.27 15.21 18.19
C VAL A 84 29.75 15.56 18.32
N ASP A 85 30.00 16.69 18.95
CA ASP A 85 31.32 17.10 19.44
C ASP A 85 32.02 16.00 20.28
N LYS A 86 33.35 15.93 20.17
CA LYS A 86 34.16 14.88 20.81
C LYS A 86 34.19 15.01 22.34
N GLU A 87 34.25 16.23 22.86
CA GLU A 87 34.33 16.48 24.31
C GLU A 87 33.03 16.11 25.02
N ASN A 88 31.90 16.25 24.32
CA ASN A 88 30.56 15.98 24.84
C ASN A 88 29.96 14.64 24.37
N HIS A 89 30.78 13.78 23.75
CA HIS A 89 30.29 12.58 23.06
C HIS A 89 29.50 11.64 23.99
N GLY A 90 30.03 11.36 25.18
CA GLY A 90 29.39 10.44 26.14
C GLY A 90 27.97 10.86 26.53
N VAL A 91 27.80 12.14 26.89
CA VAL A 91 26.50 12.69 27.32
C VAL A 91 25.50 12.69 26.17
N ALA A 92 25.93 13.07 24.96
CA ALA A 92 25.02 13.11 23.82
C ALA A 92 24.60 11.71 23.36
N VAL A 93 25.52 10.74 23.35
CA VAL A 93 25.18 9.34 23.01
C VAL A 93 24.22 8.76 24.03
N ASP A 94 24.43 8.98 25.33
CA ASP A 94 23.49 8.59 26.38
C ASP A 94 22.10 9.20 26.15
N LYS A 95 22.04 10.52 25.83
CA LYS A 95 20.77 11.19 25.54
C LYS A 95 20.04 10.61 24.33
N LEU A 96 20.77 10.37 23.23
CA LEU A 96 20.23 9.77 22.00
C LEU A 96 19.67 8.37 22.26
N MET A 97 20.37 7.55 23.05
CA MET A 97 19.90 6.20 23.43
C MET A 97 18.66 6.27 24.33
N LYS A 98 18.66 7.13 25.35
CA LYS A 98 17.50 7.35 26.22
C LYS A 98 16.28 7.83 25.44
N THR A 99 16.47 8.70 24.43
CA THR A 99 15.37 9.14 23.55
C THR A 99 14.77 7.98 22.76
N ALA A 100 15.59 7.11 22.17
CA ALA A 100 15.09 5.92 21.47
C ALA A 100 14.29 5.01 22.41
N GLN A 101 14.86 4.69 23.58
CA GLN A 101 14.20 3.84 24.59
C GLN A 101 12.87 4.43 25.08
N TYR A 102 12.83 5.74 25.34
CA TYR A 102 11.62 6.43 25.77
C TYR A 102 10.51 6.31 24.73
N LEU A 103 10.84 6.56 23.45
CA LEU A 103 9.86 6.50 22.36
C LEU A 103 9.37 5.08 22.11
N GLU A 104 10.25 4.08 22.16
CA GLU A 104 9.87 2.65 22.05
C GLU A 104 8.96 2.21 23.21
N THR A 105 9.25 2.67 24.43
CA THR A 105 8.44 2.35 25.62
C THR A 105 7.04 2.96 25.51
N GLU A 106 6.93 4.20 25.03
CA GLU A 106 5.67 4.93 24.99
C GLU A 106 4.79 4.60 23.76
N ILE A 107 5.42 4.36 22.60
CA ILE A 107 4.71 4.12 21.34
C ILE A 107 4.57 2.61 21.05
N GLY A 108 5.49 1.79 21.55
CA GLY A 108 5.72 0.44 21.06
C GLY A 108 6.60 0.50 19.81
N MET A 109 6.15 -0.12 18.72
CA MET A 109 6.85 -0.01 17.45
C MET A 109 6.72 1.41 16.92
N VAL A 110 7.83 2.16 16.91
CA VAL A 110 7.87 3.47 16.26
C VAL A 110 7.85 3.25 14.76
N TYR A 111 6.93 3.91 14.06
CA TYR A 111 6.71 3.68 12.64
C TYR A 111 6.64 4.96 11.83
N GLU A 112 6.91 4.84 10.54
CA GLU A 112 6.73 5.87 9.52
C GLU A 112 5.93 5.28 8.36
N TYR A 113 5.02 6.09 7.81
CA TYR A 113 4.26 5.68 6.63
C TYR A 113 5.10 5.81 5.37
N ILE A 114 5.12 4.74 4.59
CA ILE A 114 5.71 4.72 3.24
C ILE A 114 4.65 4.34 2.21
N TRP A 115 4.89 4.77 0.98
CA TRP A 115 4.08 4.43 -0.17
C TRP A 115 4.87 3.53 -1.12
N LEU A 116 4.29 2.39 -1.46
CA LEU A 116 4.79 1.48 -2.48
C LEU A 116 3.79 1.38 -3.62
N ILE A 117 4.29 1.25 -4.85
CA ILE A 117 3.50 0.86 -6.00
C ILE A 117 4.16 -0.35 -6.68
N GLY A 118 3.37 -1.37 -6.98
CA GLY A 118 3.77 -2.52 -7.78
C GLY A 118 3.05 -2.49 -9.11
N VAL A 119 3.78 -2.64 -10.22
CA VAL A 119 3.24 -2.58 -11.57
C VAL A 119 3.70 -3.81 -12.37
N PRO A 120 2.79 -4.57 -13.01
CA PRO A 120 3.16 -5.66 -13.90
C PRO A 120 3.94 -5.15 -15.11
N LEU A 121 4.99 -5.87 -15.48
CA LEU A 121 5.73 -5.63 -16.72
C LEU A 121 5.13 -6.52 -17.81
N VAL A 122 4.22 -5.95 -18.60
CA VAL A 122 3.55 -6.65 -19.70
C VAL A 122 4.47 -6.65 -20.92
N LYS A 123 4.73 -7.84 -21.49
CA LYS A 123 5.55 -7.96 -22.71
C LYS A 123 4.76 -7.43 -23.91
N LYS A 124 5.16 -6.29 -24.47
CA LYS A 124 4.74 -5.89 -25.81
C LYS A 124 5.33 -6.89 -26.81
N GLU A 125 4.47 -7.64 -27.52
CA GLU A 125 4.90 -8.46 -28.66
C GLU A 125 5.47 -7.54 -29.76
N ARG A 126 6.78 -7.25 -29.70
CA ARG A 126 7.51 -6.68 -30.83
C ARG A 126 8.29 -7.80 -31.51
N THR A 127 7.77 -8.20 -32.68
CA THR A 127 8.46 -8.83 -33.83
C THR A 127 9.31 -10.09 -33.58
N VAL A 128 8.67 -11.23 -33.86
CA VAL A 128 9.13 -12.49 -34.51
C VAL A 128 10.41 -13.22 -34.05
N ASP A 129 11.51 -12.58 -33.62
CA ASP A 129 12.76 -13.31 -33.31
C ASP A 129 12.93 -13.74 -31.84
N ILE A 130 12.10 -13.22 -30.92
CA ILE A 130 12.21 -13.56 -29.49
C ILE A 130 11.43 -14.85 -29.15
N LYS A 131 10.56 -15.34 -30.05
CA LYS A 131 9.78 -16.56 -29.80
C LYS A 131 10.65 -17.81 -29.69
N GLU A 132 11.73 -17.93 -30.45
CA GLU A 132 12.56 -19.15 -30.42
C GLU A 132 13.50 -19.22 -29.21
N THR A 133 14.14 -18.10 -28.84
CA THR A 133 15.08 -18.08 -27.70
C THR A 133 14.35 -18.10 -26.35
N PHE A 134 13.18 -17.44 -26.25
CA PHE A 134 12.45 -17.32 -24.98
C PHE A 134 11.34 -18.34 -24.78
N SER A 135 10.76 -18.95 -25.83
CA SER A 135 9.91 -20.15 -25.60
C SER A 135 10.72 -21.24 -24.92
N THR A 136 12.01 -21.34 -25.22
CA THR A 136 12.92 -22.27 -24.56
C THR A 136 13.20 -21.88 -23.10
N ALA A 137 13.35 -20.60 -22.75
CA ALA A 137 13.57 -20.15 -21.36
C ALA A 137 12.30 -20.08 -20.49
N LEU A 138 11.14 -19.75 -21.06
CA LEU A 138 9.85 -19.62 -20.36
C LEU A 138 9.01 -20.90 -20.35
N ASN A 139 9.06 -21.75 -21.38
CA ASN A 139 8.41 -23.07 -21.32
C ASN A 139 9.11 -24.01 -20.32
N ASN A 140 10.33 -23.67 -19.92
CA ASN A 140 11.08 -24.36 -18.87
C ASN A 140 10.65 -23.99 -17.44
N LEU A 141 9.76 -23.01 -17.25
CA LEU A 141 9.20 -22.61 -15.95
C LEU A 141 7.89 -23.32 -15.60
N SER A 142 7.58 -24.45 -16.26
CA SER A 142 6.52 -25.34 -15.82
C SER A 142 6.98 -26.14 -14.61
N GLU A 143 6.78 -25.61 -13.40
CA GLU A 143 6.71 -26.41 -12.18
C GLU A 143 5.42 -27.27 -12.19
N LYS A 144 5.33 -28.20 -13.13
CA LYS A 144 4.61 -29.46 -12.91
C LYS A 144 5.65 -30.51 -12.57
N VAL A 145 5.83 -30.72 -11.27
CA VAL A 145 6.18 -32.00 -10.63
C VAL A 145 6.74 -33.04 -11.59
N VAL A 146 8.05 -32.99 -11.84
CA VAL A 146 8.83 -34.21 -12.09
C VAL A 146 9.63 -34.50 -10.83
N LYS A 147 8.90 -34.83 -9.75
CA LYS A 147 9.47 -35.39 -8.50
C LYS A 147 10.17 -36.75 -8.71
N GLY A 148 10.36 -37.20 -9.96
CA GLY A 148 10.95 -38.49 -10.30
C GLY A 148 12.36 -38.46 -10.91
N LEU A 149 12.90 -37.30 -11.34
CA LEU A 149 14.16 -37.29 -12.12
C LEU A 149 15.19 -36.19 -11.79
N GLY A 150 14.99 -35.38 -10.74
CA GLY A 150 16.08 -34.57 -10.16
C GLY A 150 16.74 -33.53 -11.08
N LEU A 151 16.06 -33.06 -12.12
CA LEU A 151 16.55 -32.00 -13.01
C LEU A 151 15.79 -30.71 -12.71
N GLU A 152 16.41 -29.82 -11.93
CA GLU A 152 16.02 -28.43 -11.81
C GLU A 152 16.39 -27.72 -13.12
N ILE A 153 15.39 -27.26 -13.88
CA ILE A 153 15.67 -26.40 -15.04
C ILE A 153 15.85 -24.99 -14.50
N GLY A 154 17.09 -24.50 -14.52
CA GLY A 154 17.47 -23.22 -13.96
C GLY A 154 16.94 -22.03 -14.75
N LEU A 155 16.47 -21.01 -14.03
CA LEU A 155 16.25 -19.67 -14.57
C LEU A 155 17.59 -19.11 -15.07
N ALA A 156 17.59 -18.41 -16.22
CA ALA A 156 18.79 -17.71 -16.66
C ALA A 156 19.20 -16.62 -15.65
N ASP A 157 20.50 -16.48 -15.39
CA ASP A 157 21.03 -15.54 -14.38
C ASP A 157 20.68 -14.06 -14.66
N ASP A 158 20.38 -13.73 -15.92
CA ASP A 158 20.13 -12.41 -16.49
C ASP A 158 18.68 -12.19 -16.96
N TRP A 159 17.74 -13.00 -16.47
CA TRP A 159 16.32 -12.95 -16.85
C TRP A 159 15.69 -11.55 -16.75
N GLU A 160 16.20 -10.68 -15.87
CA GLU A 160 15.67 -9.34 -15.68
C GLU A 160 15.97 -8.40 -16.86
N GLU A 161 16.99 -8.70 -17.66
CA GLU A 161 17.35 -7.90 -18.84
C GLU A 161 16.21 -7.85 -19.86
N ALA A 162 15.46 -8.95 -19.98
CA ALA A 162 14.28 -9.04 -20.85
C ALA A 162 13.13 -8.10 -20.46
N TYR A 163 13.18 -7.53 -19.25
CA TYR A 163 12.17 -6.63 -18.71
C TYR A 163 12.66 -5.20 -18.55
N LYS A 164 13.93 -4.91 -18.88
CA LYS A 164 14.58 -3.63 -18.61
C LYS A 164 13.89 -2.46 -19.31
N ASP A 165 13.49 -2.64 -20.56
CA ASP A 165 12.85 -1.58 -21.34
C ASP A 165 11.43 -1.28 -20.81
N GLN A 166 10.66 -2.31 -20.46
CA GLN A 166 9.32 -2.14 -19.87
C GLN A 166 9.42 -1.52 -18.47
N GLU A 167 10.41 -1.94 -17.67
CA GLU A 167 10.66 -1.34 -16.36
C GLU A 167 11.00 0.15 -16.49
N GLN A 168 11.87 0.50 -17.45
CA GLN A 168 12.24 1.89 -17.72
C GLN A 168 11.05 2.73 -18.20
N GLU A 169 10.17 2.17 -19.05
CA GLU A 169 8.92 2.81 -19.48
C GLU A 169 8.00 3.07 -18.27
N VAL A 170 7.77 2.08 -17.42
CA VAL A 170 6.97 2.24 -16.19
C VAL A 170 7.57 3.29 -15.26
N TYR A 171 8.88 3.27 -15.06
CA TYR A 171 9.58 4.26 -14.23
C TYR A 171 9.38 5.69 -14.76
N GLN A 172 9.47 5.88 -16.08
CA GLN A 172 9.23 7.18 -16.71
C GLN A 172 7.76 7.61 -16.58
N ASN A 173 6.82 6.69 -16.80
CA ASN A 173 5.38 6.96 -16.67
C ASN A 173 5.01 7.44 -15.25
N LEU A 174 5.70 6.92 -14.23
CA LEU A 174 5.51 7.26 -12.83
C LEU A 174 6.29 8.50 -12.34
N SER A 175 7.18 9.07 -13.15
CA SER A 175 8.14 10.11 -12.73
C SER A 175 7.53 11.36 -12.05
N GLU A 176 6.29 11.76 -12.42
CA GLU A 176 5.57 12.89 -11.80
C GLU A 176 5.26 12.68 -10.30
N LEU A 177 5.33 11.44 -9.83
CA LEU A 177 5.11 11.06 -8.43
C LEU A 177 6.42 10.93 -7.64
N LEU A 178 7.57 11.39 -8.19
CA LEU A 178 8.86 11.35 -7.50
C LEU A 178 9.22 9.92 -7.05
N VAL A 179 9.09 8.98 -7.98
CA VAL A 179 9.32 7.55 -7.70
C VAL A 179 10.79 7.18 -7.62
N GLU A 180 11.09 6.24 -6.74
CA GLU A 180 12.40 5.64 -6.55
C GLU A 180 12.29 4.12 -6.76
N ARG A 181 13.23 3.55 -7.52
CA ARG A 181 13.36 2.09 -7.60
C ARG A 181 13.74 1.55 -6.23
N LEU A 182 13.09 0.47 -5.81
CA LEU A 182 13.53 -0.24 -4.61
C LEU A 182 14.86 -0.94 -4.86
N THR A 183 15.70 -1.00 -3.83
CA THR A 183 16.80 -1.97 -3.83
C THR A 183 16.27 -3.38 -3.52
N GLU A 184 17.06 -4.41 -3.82
CA GLU A 184 16.72 -5.80 -3.48
C GLU A 184 16.45 -5.95 -1.97
N ASP A 185 17.32 -5.39 -1.12
CA ASP A 185 17.11 -5.35 0.34
C ASP A 185 15.79 -4.68 0.74
N GLU A 186 15.41 -3.58 0.07
CA GLU A 186 14.16 -2.90 0.37
C GLU A 186 12.96 -3.71 -0.05
N LEU A 187 13.00 -4.30 -1.25
CA LEU A 187 11.94 -5.16 -1.76
C LEU A 187 11.78 -6.42 -0.89
N TYR A 188 12.87 -7.09 -0.51
CA TYR A 188 12.84 -8.19 0.46
C TYR A 188 12.26 -7.76 1.81
N TYR A 189 12.72 -6.62 2.33
CA TYR A 189 12.20 -6.10 3.61
C TYR A 189 10.69 -5.86 3.56
N TYR A 190 10.15 -5.28 2.49
CA TYR A 190 8.71 -5.03 2.39
C TYR A 190 7.88 -6.27 2.14
N GLN A 191 8.45 -7.26 1.44
CA GLN A 191 7.89 -8.60 1.34
C GLN A 191 7.76 -9.24 2.74
N ALA A 192 8.81 -9.17 3.55
CA ALA A 192 8.85 -9.72 4.90
C ALA A 192 7.91 -8.98 5.85
N TYR A 193 7.83 -7.66 5.70
CA TYR A 193 7.04 -6.79 6.56
C TYR A 193 5.56 -7.18 6.59
N GLN A 194 5.03 -7.81 5.53
CA GLN A 194 3.67 -8.33 5.48
C GLN A 194 3.37 -9.35 6.59
N PHE A 195 4.39 -10.03 7.09
CA PHE A 195 4.34 -11.00 8.20
C PHE A 195 4.81 -10.42 9.54
N LEU A 196 5.29 -9.17 9.55
CA LEU A 196 5.87 -8.49 10.72
C LEU A 196 5.05 -7.29 11.19
N ASN A 197 3.81 -7.16 10.73
CA ASN A 197 2.92 -6.05 11.09
C ASN A 197 2.85 -5.87 12.61
N ASN A 198 3.36 -4.74 13.13
CA ASN A 198 3.41 -4.39 14.55
C ASN A 198 4.23 -5.36 15.44
N ILE A 199 5.23 -6.03 14.86
CA ILE A 199 6.29 -6.75 15.57
C ILE A 199 7.56 -5.89 15.54
N GLN A 200 8.15 -5.61 16.70
CA GLN A 200 9.41 -4.87 16.78
C GLN A 200 10.56 -5.75 16.28
N HIS A 201 11.41 -5.23 15.39
CA HIS A 201 12.55 -5.93 14.82
C HIS A 201 13.59 -4.92 14.32
N GLU A 202 14.85 -5.31 14.18
CA GLU A 202 15.85 -4.49 13.49
C GLU A 202 15.90 -4.86 12.00
N LYS A 203 15.86 -3.86 11.11
CA LYS A 203 15.91 -4.11 9.66
C LYS A 203 17.14 -4.93 9.27
N LYS A 204 18.29 -4.64 9.90
CA LYS A 204 19.56 -5.31 9.62
C LYS A 204 19.51 -6.81 9.93
N GLU A 205 18.91 -7.19 11.06
CA GLU A 205 18.78 -8.59 11.49
C GLU A 205 17.96 -9.41 10.48
N LEU A 206 16.87 -8.82 9.97
CA LEU A 206 16.08 -9.43 8.91
C LEU A 206 16.85 -9.58 7.59
N LEU A 207 17.65 -8.56 7.24
CA LEU A 207 18.44 -8.59 6.01
C LEU A 207 19.61 -9.57 6.07
N THR A 208 20.13 -9.89 7.26
CA THR A 208 21.18 -10.90 7.42
C THR A 208 20.66 -12.33 7.24
N SER A 209 19.35 -12.56 7.37
CA SER A 209 18.72 -13.86 7.20
C SER A 209 17.97 -13.99 5.87
N GLN A 210 18.37 -13.23 4.83
CA GLN A 210 17.73 -13.19 3.52
C GLN A 210 17.54 -14.59 2.89
N ASN A 211 16.36 -15.17 3.09
CA ASN A 211 15.90 -16.40 2.48
C ASN A 211 14.36 -16.41 2.49
N LEU A 212 13.75 -16.82 1.38
CA LEU A 212 12.30 -17.01 1.29
C LEU A 212 11.77 -17.96 2.37
N ASP A 213 12.51 -19.01 2.74
CA ASP A 213 12.09 -19.93 3.81
C ASP A 213 11.99 -19.21 5.16
N ASN A 214 12.93 -18.29 5.45
CA ASN A 214 12.89 -17.48 6.67
C ASN A 214 11.75 -16.46 6.63
N LEU A 215 11.42 -15.92 5.45
CA LEU A 215 10.23 -15.09 5.22
C LEU A 215 8.95 -15.84 5.62
N LEU A 216 8.88 -17.12 5.24
CA LEU A 216 7.72 -17.99 5.43
C LEU A 216 7.74 -18.73 6.77
N ALA A 217 8.81 -18.62 7.56
CA ALA A 217 8.95 -19.16 8.92
C ALA A 217 8.09 -18.40 9.95
N ASN A 218 6.86 -18.05 9.56
CA ASN A 218 5.86 -17.40 10.37
C ASN A 218 4.72 -18.38 10.65
N LYS A 219 4.45 -18.66 11.92
CA LYS A 219 3.26 -19.40 12.31
C LYS A 219 2.04 -18.49 12.23
N ILE A 220 1.16 -18.78 11.27
CA ILE A 220 -0.09 -18.06 11.05
C ILE A 220 -1.25 -18.88 11.62
N THR A 221 -1.88 -18.39 12.68
CA THR A 221 -2.99 -19.10 13.35
C THR A 221 -4.28 -18.29 13.23
N PRO A 222 -5.31 -18.79 12.52
CA PRO A 222 -6.59 -18.10 12.44
C PRO A 222 -7.34 -18.13 13.76
N PHE A 223 -8.07 -17.06 14.06
CA PHE A 223 -9.07 -17.04 15.13
C PHE A 223 -10.29 -16.21 14.69
N ARG A 224 -11.35 -16.21 15.50
CA ARG A 224 -12.57 -15.47 15.16
C ARG A 224 -12.28 -13.97 14.98
N GLY A 225 -12.31 -13.51 13.74
CA GLY A 225 -12.17 -12.11 13.37
C GLY A 225 -10.75 -11.56 13.28
N GLY A 226 -9.75 -12.44 13.07
CA GLY A 226 -8.36 -12.06 12.79
C GLY A 226 -7.40 -13.25 12.63
N LEU A 227 -6.12 -12.95 12.50
CA LEU A 227 -5.00 -13.90 12.44
C LEU A 227 -3.95 -13.56 13.50
N GLU A 228 -3.38 -14.58 14.14
CA GLU A 228 -2.17 -14.46 14.97
C GLU A 228 -0.96 -14.76 14.10
N LEU A 229 -0.01 -13.82 14.04
CA LEU A 229 1.31 -13.98 13.45
C LEU A 229 2.31 -14.21 14.58
N SER A 230 3.10 -15.26 14.49
CA SER A 230 4.13 -15.59 15.49
C SER A 230 5.42 -16.03 14.80
N ASN A 231 6.53 -15.41 15.18
CA ASN A 231 7.88 -15.74 14.74
C ASN A 231 8.89 -15.50 15.88
N GLU A 232 10.18 -15.59 15.58
CA GLU A 232 11.28 -15.36 16.53
C GLU A 232 11.30 -13.94 17.13
N PHE A 233 10.88 -12.93 16.37
CA PHE A 233 10.81 -11.53 16.82
C PHE A 233 9.62 -11.26 17.74
N GLY A 234 8.60 -12.12 17.71
CA GLY A 234 7.47 -12.07 18.63
C GLY A 234 6.13 -12.39 18.00
N LYS A 235 5.08 -11.77 18.54
CA LYS A 235 3.69 -12.05 18.18
C LYS A 235 2.91 -10.78 17.88
N SER A 236 2.01 -10.86 16.90
CA SER A 236 1.06 -9.82 16.57
C SER A 236 -0.27 -10.42 16.14
N TYR A 237 -1.35 -9.67 16.38
CA TYR A 237 -2.70 -10.05 15.97
C TYR A 237 -3.17 -9.06 14.93
N ILE A 238 -3.60 -9.56 13.77
CA ILE A 238 -4.03 -8.72 12.65
C ILE A 238 -5.47 -9.01 12.24
N ALA A 239 -6.13 -8.02 11.64
CA ALA A 239 -7.41 -8.18 10.97
C ALA A 239 -7.45 -7.39 9.67
N HIS A 240 -8.01 -8.01 8.63
CA HIS A 240 -8.26 -7.40 7.33
C HIS A 240 -9.70 -6.92 7.27
N LEU A 241 -9.88 -5.66 6.94
CA LEU A 241 -11.17 -4.99 6.84
C LEU A 241 -11.30 -4.38 5.45
N PRO A 242 -12.01 -5.05 4.51
CA PRO A 242 -12.23 -4.49 3.19
C PRO A 242 -13.17 -3.29 3.27
N LEU A 243 -12.95 -2.34 2.37
CA LEU A 243 -13.81 -1.18 2.17
C LEU A 243 -15.18 -1.64 1.66
N GLY A 244 -16.24 -1.23 2.35
CA GLY A 244 -17.63 -1.46 1.97
C GLY A 244 -18.14 -0.43 0.97
N ASP A 245 -19.42 -0.52 0.65
CA ASP A 245 -20.13 0.36 -0.28
C ASP A 245 -20.05 1.83 0.18
N CYS A 246 -19.25 2.63 -0.53
CA CYS A 246 -19.08 4.06 -0.27
C CYS A 246 -20.13 4.92 -0.99
N GLY A 247 -21.17 4.29 -1.55
CA GLY A 247 -22.18 4.96 -2.36
C GLY A 247 -21.67 5.31 -3.76
N VAL A 248 -22.37 6.25 -4.37
CA VAL A 248 -22.21 6.61 -5.78
C VAL A 248 -21.12 7.66 -6.01
N THR A 249 -20.88 8.51 -5.01
CA THR A 249 -19.89 9.59 -5.04
C THR A 249 -18.90 9.43 -3.89
N ILE A 250 -17.61 9.46 -4.19
CA ILE A 250 -16.55 9.41 -3.17
C ILE A 250 -15.71 10.71 -3.14
N ASP A 251 -16.27 11.80 -3.62
CA ASP A 251 -15.61 13.11 -3.61
C ASP A 251 -15.24 13.51 -2.19
N GLY A 252 -13.99 13.90 -1.99
CA GLY A 252 -13.48 14.25 -0.67
C GLY A 252 -13.27 13.05 0.27
N ASN A 253 -13.39 11.81 -0.20
CA ASN A 253 -13.12 10.60 0.59
C ASN A 253 -11.62 10.47 0.86
N HIS A 254 -11.07 11.22 1.81
CA HIS A 254 -9.62 11.25 2.10
C HIS A 254 -9.18 10.04 2.95
N LEU A 255 -9.65 8.84 2.64
CA LEU A 255 -9.39 7.59 3.38
C LEU A 255 -7.91 7.46 3.79
N LEU A 256 -6.98 7.69 2.86
CA LEU A 256 -5.57 7.44 3.11
C LEU A 256 -4.90 8.53 3.97
N GLU A 257 -5.46 9.73 4.01
CA GLU A 257 -5.09 10.74 5.00
C GLU A 257 -5.67 10.42 6.38
N LEU A 258 -6.94 9.98 6.42
CA LEU A 258 -7.62 9.62 7.68
C LEU A 258 -6.93 8.45 8.40
N VAL A 259 -6.48 7.44 7.64
CA VAL A 259 -5.72 6.31 8.17
C VAL A 259 -4.42 6.77 8.83
N GLN A 260 -3.71 7.73 8.24
CA GLN A 260 -2.47 8.28 8.81
C GLN A 260 -2.69 9.08 10.11
N LYS A 261 -3.93 9.49 10.41
CA LYS A 261 -4.31 10.20 11.65
C LYS A 261 -4.61 9.26 12.82
N MET A 262 -4.61 7.94 12.60
CA MET A 262 -4.90 6.99 13.67
C MET A 262 -3.76 6.92 14.68
N SER A 263 -4.09 6.76 15.96
CA SER A 263 -3.10 6.66 17.05
C SER A 263 -2.39 5.29 17.12
N TYR A 264 -2.61 4.45 16.11
CA TYR A 264 -2.09 3.10 15.97
C TYR A 264 -1.82 2.78 14.49
N PRO A 265 -0.88 1.87 14.19
CA PRO A 265 -0.50 1.56 12.82
C PRO A 265 -1.66 0.85 12.09
N VAL A 266 -1.99 1.35 10.90
CA VAL A 266 -2.98 0.77 10.00
C VAL A 266 -2.39 0.77 8.60
N SER A 267 -2.22 -0.41 8.01
CA SER A 267 -1.77 -0.53 6.62
C SER A 267 -2.97 -0.46 5.68
N VAL A 268 -2.79 0.04 4.46
CA VAL A 268 -3.82 -0.01 3.42
C VAL A 268 -3.25 -0.68 2.18
N LYS A 269 -3.96 -1.71 1.71
CA LYS A 269 -3.66 -2.49 0.52
C LYS A 269 -4.69 -2.13 -0.54
N LEU A 270 -4.26 -1.48 -1.61
CA LEU A 270 -5.11 -1.15 -2.75
C LEU A 270 -4.64 -1.94 -3.96
N GLN A 271 -5.59 -2.57 -4.63
CA GLN A 271 -5.35 -3.38 -5.80
C GLN A 271 -6.31 -2.89 -6.88
N ALA A 272 -5.80 -2.56 -8.06
CA ALA A 272 -6.56 -2.01 -9.16
C ALA A 272 -6.19 -2.73 -10.47
N VAL A 273 -7.20 -2.99 -11.29
CA VAL A 273 -7.08 -3.58 -12.62
C VAL A 273 -7.89 -2.72 -13.58
N PHE A 274 -7.35 -2.41 -14.75
CA PHE A 274 -8.09 -1.71 -15.80
C PHE A 274 -9.20 -2.61 -16.34
N ALA A 275 -10.43 -2.12 -16.30
CA ALA A 275 -11.57 -2.87 -16.74
C ALA A 275 -11.56 -3.01 -18.27
N GLU A 276 -11.75 -4.23 -18.76
CA GLU A 276 -12.03 -4.44 -20.17
C GLU A 276 -13.31 -3.70 -20.57
N THR A 277 -13.26 -2.99 -21.70
CA THR A 277 -14.38 -2.17 -22.19
C THR A 277 -15.43 -3.01 -22.92
N LYS A 278 -14.98 -3.96 -23.76
CA LYS A 278 -15.83 -4.73 -24.67
C LYS A 278 -15.93 -6.21 -24.27
N GLY A 279 -17.16 -6.75 -24.28
CA GLY A 279 -17.44 -8.15 -23.97
C GLY A 279 -18.59 -8.32 -22.98
N GLN A 280 -19.17 -9.53 -22.91
CA GLN A 280 -20.31 -9.79 -22.03
C GLN A 280 -19.93 -9.70 -20.54
N LEU A 281 -18.72 -10.10 -20.17
CA LEU A 281 -18.19 -9.97 -18.80
C LEU A 281 -17.48 -8.63 -18.55
N ALA A 282 -17.19 -7.90 -19.63
CA ALA A 282 -16.56 -6.60 -19.62
C ALA A 282 -17.50 -5.49 -19.10
N LEU A 283 -17.00 -4.27 -19.04
CA LEU A 283 -17.70 -3.13 -18.45
C LEU A 283 -19.05 -2.83 -19.13
N SER A 284 -19.11 -2.83 -20.47
CA SER A 284 -20.34 -2.64 -21.24
C SER A 284 -21.42 -3.67 -20.90
N GLY A 285 -21.06 -4.97 -20.86
CA GLY A 285 -21.98 -6.03 -20.49
C GLY A 285 -22.45 -5.95 -19.03
N ARG A 286 -21.55 -5.60 -18.09
CA ARG A 286 -21.90 -5.38 -16.68
C ARG A 286 -22.85 -4.19 -16.52
N SER A 287 -22.58 -3.07 -17.20
CA SER A 287 -23.42 -1.87 -17.18
C SER A 287 -24.82 -2.17 -17.72
N ALA A 288 -24.93 -2.81 -18.89
CA ALA A 288 -26.22 -3.18 -19.49
C ALA A 288 -27.07 -4.05 -18.55
N ARG A 289 -26.48 -5.06 -17.90
CA ARG A 289 -27.19 -5.90 -16.92
C ARG A 289 -27.64 -5.10 -15.69
N ALA A 290 -26.78 -4.23 -15.18
CA ALA A 290 -27.10 -3.38 -14.04
C ALA A 290 -28.25 -2.41 -14.39
N ARG A 291 -28.24 -1.82 -15.58
CA ARG A 291 -29.29 -0.94 -16.12
C ARG A 291 -30.63 -1.66 -16.23
N THR A 292 -30.67 -2.85 -16.83
CA THR A 292 -31.90 -3.66 -16.91
C THR A 292 -32.44 -3.98 -15.52
N ARG A 293 -31.57 -4.35 -14.57
CA ARG A 293 -31.99 -4.62 -13.19
C ARG A 293 -32.55 -3.37 -12.51
N THR A 294 -31.88 -2.23 -12.63
CA THR A 294 -32.34 -0.95 -12.03
C THR A 294 -33.68 -0.53 -12.61
N LYS A 295 -33.86 -0.66 -13.93
CA LYS A 295 -35.13 -0.40 -14.62
C LYS A 295 -36.26 -1.29 -14.09
N ASN A 296 -36.04 -2.60 -13.98
CA ASN A 296 -37.04 -3.53 -13.46
C ASN A 296 -37.45 -3.17 -12.02
N ILE A 297 -36.50 -2.82 -11.15
CA ILE A 297 -36.79 -2.39 -9.78
C ILE A 297 -37.64 -1.10 -9.77
N MET A 298 -37.36 -0.15 -10.68
CA MET A 298 -38.12 1.09 -10.79
C MET A 298 -39.55 0.85 -11.29
N GLU A 299 -39.73 -0.06 -12.25
CA GLU A 299 -41.05 -0.47 -12.77
C GLU A 299 -41.86 -1.19 -11.67
N GLU A 300 -41.26 -2.14 -10.95
CA GLU A 300 -41.90 -2.83 -9.82
C GLU A 300 -42.33 -1.85 -8.72
N ALA A 301 -41.46 -0.91 -8.37
CA ALA A 301 -41.79 0.12 -7.37
C ALA A 301 -42.95 1.02 -7.84
N HIS A 302 -43.00 1.35 -9.14
CA HIS A 302 -44.07 2.14 -9.73
C HIS A 302 -45.41 1.39 -9.72
N LEU A 303 -45.42 0.11 -10.14
CA LEU A 303 -46.60 -0.75 -10.11
C LEU A 303 -47.13 -0.97 -8.68
N ALA A 304 -46.24 -1.05 -7.69
CA ALA A 304 -46.60 -1.20 -6.28
C ALA A 304 -47.02 0.12 -5.60
N GLY A 305 -47.11 1.25 -6.33
CA GLY A 305 -47.44 2.57 -5.76
C GLY A 305 -46.43 3.06 -4.73
N SER A 306 -45.21 2.52 -4.74
CA SER A 306 -44.16 2.80 -3.75
C SER A 306 -43.27 3.95 -4.20
N LYS A 307 -42.82 4.78 -3.25
CA LYS A 307 -41.83 5.83 -3.56
C LYS A 307 -40.51 5.19 -3.96
N GLN A 308 -39.95 5.65 -5.08
CA GLN A 308 -38.62 5.22 -5.53
C GLN A 308 -37.57 5.63 -4.50
N LYS A 309 -36.70 4.69 -4.12
CA LYS A 309 -35.59 4.97 -3.21
C LYS A 309 -34.55 5.83 -3.94
N ARG A 310 -34.09 6.90 -3.29
CA ARG A 310 -33.05 7.82 -3.82
C ARG A 310 -31.83 7.09 -4.40
N LYS A 311 -31.34 6.06 -3.71
CA LYS A 311 -30.20 5.23 -4.14
C LYS A 311 -30.41 4.56 -5.52
N ILE A 312 -31.65 4.22 -5.88
CA ILE A 312 -31.99 3.61 -7.18
C ILE A 312 -31.87 4.67 -8.29
N VAL A 313 -32.38 5.88 -8.02
CA VAL A 313 -32.30 7.01 -8.97
C VAL A 313 -30.84 7.45 -9.18
N GLU A 314 -30.07 7.61 -8.10
CA GLU A 314 -28.63 7.92 -8.18
C GLU A 314 -27.84 6.81 -8.91
N GLY A 315 -28.20 5.54 -8.66
CA GLY A 315 -27.64 4.40 -9.36
C GLY A 315 -27.91 4.44 -10.87
N GLN A 316 -29.11 4.82 -11.29
CA GLN A 316 -29.43 4.97 -12.71
C GLN A 316 -28.58 6.07 -13.36
N HIS A 317 -28.50 7.25 -12.74
CA HIS A 317 -27.67 8.34 -13.25
C HIS A 317 -26.19 7.96 -13.39
N SER A 318 -25.66 7.16 -12.46
CA SER A 318 -24.27 6.70 -12.57
C SER A 318 -24.04 5.63 -13.62
N LEU A 319 -25.06 4.85 -13.96
CA LEU A 319 -24.98 3.93 -15.10
C LEU A 319 -25.00 4.71 -16.42
N ASP A 320 -25.79 5.78 -16.52
CA ASP A 320 -25.80 6.66 -17.69
C ASP A 320 -24.45 7.39 -17.86
N ASP A 321 -23.89 7.93 -16.77
CA ASP A 321 -22.55 8.55 -16.77
C ASP A 321 -21.44 7.53 -17.07
N LEU A 322 -21.54 6.30 -16.55
CA LEU A 322 -20.58 5.24 -16.85
C LEU A 322 -20.61 4.88 -18.34
N ASP A 323 -21.78 4.74 -18.94
CA ASP A 323 -21.89 4.42 -20.38
C ASP A 323 -21.31 5.55 -21.25
N GLN A 324 -21.56 6.82 -20.90
CA GLN A 324 -20.92 7.95 -21.58
C GLN A 324 -19.38 7.90 -21.46
N LYS A 325 -18.86 7.57 -20.27
CA LYS A 325 -17.41 7.44 -20.05
C LYS A 325 -16.79 6.28 -20.82
N ILE A 326 -17.53 5.19 -21.03
CA ILE A 326 -17.12 4.09 -21.90
C ILE A 326 -17.04 4.57 -23.35
N ASP A 327 -18.04 5.31 -23.81
CA ASP A 327 -18.09 5.86 -25.18
C ASP A 327 -16.97 6.89 -25.42
N ASP A 328 -16.61 7.66 -24.39
CA ASP A 328 -15.53 8.66 -24.42
C ASP A 328 -14.12 8.06 -24.24
N ASP A 329 -14.00 6.72 -24.19
CA ASP A 329 -12.73 5.98 -23.96
C ASP A 329 -11.98 6.44 -22.69
N ILE A 330 -12.74 6.80 -21.64
CA ILE A 330 -12.18 7.15 -20.34
C ILE A 330 -11.80 5.86 -19.61
N PRO A 331 -10.53 5.68 -19.19
CA PRO A 331 -10.12 4.45 -18.51
C PRO A 331 -10.85 4.26 -17.18
N ILE A 332 -11.46 3.08 -17.06
CA ILE A 332 -12.16 2.63 -15.86
C ILE A 332 -11.33 1.54 -15.19
N ILE A 333 -11.28 1.56 -13.87
CA ILE A 333 -10.62 0.55 -13.06
C ILE A 333 -11.61 -0.15 -12.15
N ASP A 334 -11.39 -1.45 -12.00
CA ASP A 334 -11.92 -2.24 -10.91
C ASP A 334 -10.88 -2.27 -9.79
N TRP A 335 -11.26 -1.85 -8.59
CA TRP A 335 -10.35 -1.74 -7.47
C TRP A 335 -10.96 -2.22 -6.16
N LYS A 336 -10.10 -2.59 -5.22
CA LYS A 336 -10.49 -2.88 -3.83
C LYS A 336 -9.46 -2.29 -2.88
N ALA A 337 -9.94 -1.84 -1.73
CA ALA A 337 -9.10 -1.37 -0.64
C ALA A 337 -9.32 -2.23 0.60
N VAL A 338 -8.23 -2.74 1.19
CA VAL A 338 -8.27 -3.55 2.41
C VAL A 338 -7.37 -2.90 3.45
N LEU A 339 -7.95 -2.57 4.60
CA LEU A 339 -7.22 -2.03 5.73
C LEU A 339 -6.76 -3.17 6.62
N VAL A 340 -5.48 -3.17 6.99
CA VAL A 340 -4.88 -4.14 7.90
C VAL A 340 -4.61 -3.45 9.22
N ILE A 341 -5.37 -3.84 10.24
CA ILE A 341 -5.17 -3.36 11.61
C ILE A 341 -4.39 -4.42 12.37
N SER A 342 -3.48 -3.96 13.24
CA SER A 342 -2.70 -4.83 14.11
C SER A 342 -2.86 -4.46 15.58
N GLY A 343 -2.59 -5.42 16.47
CA GLY A 343 -2.51 -5.23 17.91
C GLY A 343 -1.60 -6.27 18.57
N LYS A 344 -1.03 -5.93 19.72
CA LYS A 344 -0.19 -6.82 20.54
C LYS A 344 -0.98 -7.92 21.24
N THR A 345 -2.29 -7.73 21.43
CA THR A 345 -3.20 -8.71 22.03
C THR A 345 -4.52 -8.76 21.26
N LYS A 346 -5.26 -9.87 21.35
CA LYS A 346 -6.61 -9.99 20.78
C LYS A 346 -7.56 -8.89 21.27
N LYS A 347 -7.44 -8.50 22.54
CA LYS A 347 -8.22 -7.40 23.14
C LYS A 347 -7.91 -6.07 22.46
N GLN A 348 -6.62 -5.74 22.32
CA GLN A 348 -6.18 -4.50 21.67
C GLN A 348 -6.62 -4.46 20.19
N LEU A 349 -6.50 -5.56 19.46
CA LEU A 349 -6.96 -5.65 18.07
C LEU A 349 -8.48 -5.38 17.98
N ARG A 350 -9.28 -5.96 18.88
CA ARG A 350 -10.73 -5.77 18.90
C ARG A 350 -11.11 -4.30 19.17
N GLU A 351 -10.42 -3.65 20.09
CA GLU A 351 -10.62 -2.23 20.41
C GLU A 351 -10.26 -1.33 19.23
N ARG A 352 -9.07 -1.52 18.64
CA ARG A 352 -8.61 -0.79 17.44
C ARG A 352 -9.55 -0.99 16.26
N LYS A 353 -9.99 -2.23 16.01
CA LYS A 353 -10.98 -2.55 14.97
C LYS A 353 -12.27 -1.77 15.19
N LYS A 354 -12.86 -1.82 16.39
CA LYS A 354 -14.10 -1.11 16.70
C LYS A 354 -13.91 0.40 16.51
N ASN A 355 -12.80 0.96 16.98
CA ASN A 355 -12.50 2.38 16.84
C ASN A 355 -12.36 2.80 15.36
N LEU A 356 -11.59 2.06 14.56
CA LEU A 356 -11.40 2.40 13.14
C LEU A 356 -12.71 2.34 12.37
N MET A 357 -13.46 1.24 12.55
CA MET A 357 -14.74 1.05 11.88
C MET A 357 -15.71 2.19 12.22
N ASN A 358 -15.89 2.50 13.51
CA ASN A 358 -16.81 3.56 13.93
C ASN A 358 -16.38 4.93 13.38
N ARG A 359 -15.08 5.24 13.40
CA ARG A 359 -14.57 6.53 12.93
C ARG A 359 -14.76 6.70 11.42
N LEU A 360 -14.44 5.68 10.63
CA LEU A 360 -14.60 5.77 9.18
C LEU A 360 -16.08 5.71 8.76
N ASP A 361 -16.90 4.91 9.44
CA ASP A 361 -18.35 4.85 9.20
C ASP A 361 -19.04 6.20 9.46
N SER A 362 -18.65 6.91 10.53
CA SER A 362 -19.15 8.28 10.79
C SER A 362 -18.80 9.30 9.72
N LEU A 363 -17.83 8.99 8.86
CA LEU A 363 -17.39 9.82 7.74
C LEU A 363 -17.91 9.27 6.39
N GLY A 364 -18.83 8.30 6.41
CA GLY A 364 -19.39 7.70 5.19
C GLY A 364 -18.46 6.70 4.50
N ILE A 365 -17.46 6.17 5.21
CA ILE A 365 -16.46 5.23 4.69
C ILE A 365 -16.62 3.90 5.44
N PRO A 366 -17.61 3.06 5.07
CA PRO A 366 -17.89 1.85 5.82
C PRO A 366 -16.79 0.81 5.62
N LEU A 367 -16.39 0.15 6.70
CA LEU A 367 -15.51 -1.02 6.67
C LEU A 367 -16.30 -2.29 6.97
N ILE A 368 -15.99 -3.37 6.26
CA ILE A 368 -16.62 -4.67 6.48
C ILE A 368 -15.75 -5.50 7.44
N ARG A 369 -16.40 -6.21 8.37
CA ARG A 369 -15.69 -7.01 9.39
C ARG A 369 -14.95 -8.22 8.83
N ALA A 370 -15.45 -8.77 7.72
CA ALA A 370 -14.91 -9.94 7.01
C ALA A 370 -14.45 -11.07 7.96
N THR A 371 -15.25 -11.36 8.98
CA THR A 371 -14.83 -12.16 10.15
C THR A 371 -14.33 -13.56 9.77
N PHE A 372 -14.91 -14.15 8.73
CA PHE A 372 -14.60 -15.49 8.24
C PHE A 372 -13.63 -15.47 7.04
N ASP A 373 -13.54 -14.35 6.33
CA ASP A 373 -12.70 -14.21 5.13
C ASP A 373 -11.29 -13.72 5.44
N ASN A 374 -10.90 -13.56 6.71
CA ASN A 374 -9.61 -12.99 7.08
C ASN A 374 -8.40 -13.78 6.56
N VAL A 375 -8.50 -15.11 6.50
CA VAL A 375 -7.45 -15.97 5.93
C VAL A 375 -7.34 -15.73 4.42
N TYR A 376 -8.48 -15.65 3.74
CA TYR A 376 -8.56 -15.35 2.31
C TYR A 376 -8.03 -13.94 2.00
N LEU A 377 -8.47 -12.92 2.74
CA LEU A 377 -8.05 -11.54 2.55
C LEU A 377 -6.56 -11.34 2.80
N PHE A 378 -6.00 -12.03 3.81
CA PHE A 378 -4.56 -12.03 4.02
C PHE A 378 -3.82 -12.52 2.78
N GLN A 379 -4.18 -13.73 2.31
CA GLN A 379 -3.62 -14.31 1.09
C GLN A 379 -3.80 -13.37 -0.12
N ALA A 380 -5.01 -12.86 -0.34
CA ALA A 380 -5.38 -12.03 -1.49
C ALA A 380 -4.66 -10.67 -1.54
N THR A 381 -4.16 -10.19 -0.39
CA THR A 381 -3.52 -8.87 -0.27
C THR A 381 -2.00 -8.94 -0.08
N LEU A 382 -1.42 -10.14 -0.21
CA LEU A 382 0.02 -10.28 -0.35
C LEU A 382 0.50 -9.59 -1.64
N LEU A 383 1.65 -8.93 -1.57
CA LEU A 383 2.32 -8.32 -2.73
C LEU A 383 2.37 -9.32 -3.90
N GLY A 384 2.02 -8.85 -5.09
CA GLY A 384 2.01 -9.64 -6.33
C GLY A 384 0.77 -10.50 -6.54
N ASN A 385 -0.19 -10.50 -5.61
CA ASN A 385 -1.40 -11.33 -5.73
C ASN A 385 -2.64 -10.58 -6.28
N PHE A 386 -2.48 -9.34 -6.75
CA PHE A 386 -3.61 -8.48 -7.15
C PHE A 386 -4.29 -8.89 -8.45
N GLN A 387 -3.58 -9.58 -9.35
CA GLN A 387 -4.16 -10.13 -10.59
C GLN A 387 -4.78 -11.53 -10.37
N ARG A 388 -4.23 -12.34 -9.45
CA ARG A 388 -4.66 -13.73 -9.20
C ARG A 388 -6.01 -13.85 -8.51
N VAL A 389 -6.33 -12.91 -7.64
CA VAL A 389 -7.47 -13.04 -6.72
C VAL A 389 -8.55 -12.02 -7.06
N SER A 390 -9.23 -12.27 -8.18
CA SER A 390 -10.41 -11.52 -8.63
C SER A 390 -11.67 -12.03 -7.91
N SER A 391 -11.90 -11.63 -6.66
CA SER A 391 -13.25 -11.70 -6.12
C SER A 391 -13.99 -10.42 -6.43
N SER A 392 -15.19 -10.55 -7.01
CA SER A 392 -16.17 -9.46 -7.10
C SER A 392 -16.57 -8.90 -5.74
N ASN A 393 -16.34 -9.67 -4.66
CA ASN A 393 -16.62 -9.23 -3.30
C ASN A 393 -15.72 -8.03 -2.95
N TRP A 394 -16.35 -6.94 -2.49
CA TRP A 394 -15.69 -5.68 -2.09
C TRP A 394 -14.98 -4.93 -3.22
N GLN A 395 -15.28 -5.28 -4.46
CA GLN A 395 -14.81 -4.55 -5.63
C GLN A 395 -15.63 -3.28 -5.83
N HIS A 396 -14.93 -2.22 -6.19
CA HIS A 396 -15.44 -0.93 -6.60
C HIS A 396 -15.06 -0.69 -8.05
N THR A 397 -15.93 -0.03 -8.81
CA THR A 397 -15.66 0.31 -10.21
C THR A 397 -15.73 1.82 -10.33
N SER A 398 -14.68 2.46 -10.83
CA SER A 398 -14.66 3.92 -10.99
C SER A 398 -13.64 4.38 -12.02
N THR A 399 -13.70 5.67 -12.36
CA THR A 399 -12.59 6.34 -13.06
C THR A 399 -11.37 6.46 -12.14
N LEU A 400 -10.22 6.77 -12.73
CA LEU A 400 -9.01 7.12 -11.97
C LEU A 400 -9.12 8.46 -11.22
N GLU A 401 -9.95 9.39 -11.69
CA GLU A 401 -10.21 10.66 -11.00
C GLU A 401 -10.94 10.40 -9.68
N THR A 402 -12.02 9.61 -9.76
CA THR A 402 -12.78 9.16 -8.59
C THR A 402 -11.91 8.36 -7.63
N PHE A 403 -11.10 7.42 -8.14
CA PHE A 403 -10.17 6.65 -7.30
C PHE A 403 -9.18 7.57 -6.57
N SER A 404 -8.67 8.60 -7.24
CA SER A 404 -7.71 9.54 -6.66
C SER A 404 -8.28 10.35 -5.49
N GLU A 405 -9.60 10.41 -5.31
CA GLU A 405 -10.23 11.07 -4.17
C GLU A 405 -9.79 10.51 -2.81
N LEU A 406 -9.33 9.24 -2.79
CA LEU A 406 -8.70 8.55 -1.64
C LEU A 406 -7.48 9.27 -1.05
N ASN A 407 -6.94 10.29 -1.75
CA ASN A 407 -5.86 11.17 -1.33
C ASN A 407 -4.50 10.45 -1.17
N PHE A 408 -4.04 9.86 -2.28
CA PHE A 408 -2.77 9.14 -2.36
C PHE A 408 -1.54 10.02 -2.18
N PHE A 409 -0.44 9.40 -1.74
CA PHE A 409 0.93 9.94 -1.75
C PHE A 409 1.10 11.26 -0.98
N THR A 410 0.17 11.57 -0.09
CA THR A 410 0.31 12.66 0.89
C THR A 410 0.89 12.14 2.20
N SER A 411 1.60 12.99 2.93
CA SER A 411 2.03 12.72 4.30
C SER A 411 1.68 13.87 5.24
N LEU A 412 1.39 13.49 6.50
CA LEU A 412 1.26 14.41 7.63
C LEU A 412 2.59 14.59 8.40
N HIS A 413 3.70 14.09 7.84
CA HIS A 413 5.03 14.23 8.43
C HIS A 413 5.49 15.69 8.44
N ALA A 414 6.10 16.09 9.56
CA ALA A 414 6.78 17.36 9.71
C ALA A 414 8.22 17.16 10.21
N GLY A 415 9.11 18.02 9.75
CA GLY A 415 10.53 18.00 10.11
C GLY A 415 11.40 17.26 9.09
N THR A 416 12.54 16.77 9.58
CA THR A 416 13.57 16.07 8.81
C THR A 416 13.46 14.55 8.98
N LYS A 417 13.93 13.76 8.00
CA LYS A 417 13.94 12.29 8.09
C LYS A 417 14.85 11.73 9.20
N LYS A 418 15.89 12.46 9.57
CA LYS A 418 16.85 12.12 10.63
C LYS A 418 17.18 13.39 11.38
N GLY A 419 17.27 13.36 12.71
CA GLY A 419 17.60 14.52 13.53
C GLY A 419 17.36 14.26 15.01
N PHE A 420 17.52 15.30 15.83
CA PHE A 420 17.14 15.24 17.23
C PHE A 420 15.62 15.23 17.36
N TYR A 421 15.10 14.40 18.26
CA TYR A 421 13.68 14.36 18.57
C TYR A 421 13.22 15.68 19.19
N LEU A 422 12.24 16.33 18.57
CA LEU A 422 11.65 17.56 19.11
C LEU A 422 10.29 17.33 19.79
N GLY A 423 9.51 16.40 19.26
CA GLY A 423 8.12 16.24 19.68
C GLY A 423 7.29 15.46 18.67
N ARG A 424 5.98 15.67 18.71
CA ARG A 424 5.02 15.00 17.84
C ARG A 424 4.01 15.97 17.26
N VAL A 425 3.47 15.67 16.08
CA VAL A 425 2.46 16.48 15.40
C VAL A 425 1.07 16.02 15.77
N ASP A 426 0.24 16.91 16.29
CA ASP A 426 -1.19 16.62 16.37
C ASP A 426 -1.81 16.61 14.96
N ALA A 427 -2.33 15.45 14.56
CA ALA A 427 -2.87 15.23 13.23
C ALA A 427 -4.39 15.46 13.14
N THR A 428 -5.03 15.91 14.24
CA THR A 428 -6.47 16.19 14.32
C THR A 428 -6.73 17.66 14.55
N LEU A 429 -7.80 18.19 13.96
CA LEU A 429 -8.32 19.55 14.21
C LEU A 429 -9.31 19.58 15.39
N GLU A 430 -9.39 18.50 16.16
CA GLU A 430 -10.29 18.34 17.30
C GLU A 430 -9.73 19.09 18.52
N GLU A 431 -10.59 19.78 19.25
CA GLU A 431 -10.22 20.39 20.53
C GLU A 431 -9.85 19.29 21.53
N LYS A 432 -8.74 19.48 22.27
CA LYS A 432 -8.23 18.51 23.22
C LYS A 432 -8.03 19.16 24.58
N GLU A 433 -8.61 18.54 25.59
CA GLU A 433 -8.64 19.07 26.96
C GLU A 433 -7.32 18.88 27.70
N SER A 434 -6.48 17.90 27.31
CA SER A 434 -5.25 17.60 28.06
C SER A 434 -4.02 17.24 27.21
N ARG A 435 -2.84 17.63 27.69
CA ARG A 435 -1.53 17.24 27.12
C ARG A 435 -1.37 15.72 26.99
N LYS A 436 -1.88 14.94 27.94
CA LYS A 436 -1.81 13.46 27.90
C LYS A 436 -2.62 12.90 26.73
N GLN A 437 -3.78 13.47 26.41
CA GLN A 437 -4.58 13.07 25.25
C GLN A 437 -3.87 13.44 23.94
N ILE A 438 -3.25 14.63 23.86
CA ILE A 438 -2.47 15.06 22.68
C ILE A 438 -1.30 14.09 22.41
N VAL A 439 -0.51 13.80 23.45
CA VAL A 439 0.68 12.94 23.35
C VAL A 439 0.32 11.50 23.02
N SER A 440 -0.75 10.96 23.61
CA SER A 440 -1.21 9.58 23.35
C SER A 440 -1.89 9.43 21.98
N GLY A 441 -2.56 10.48 21.49
CA GLY A 441 -3.22 10.52 20.20
C GLY A 441 -2.26 10.71 19.01
N SER A 442 -1.11 11.34 19.21
CA SER A 442 -0.13 11.56 18.15
C SER A 442 1.00 10.54 18.15
N LYS A 443 1.17 9.86 17.01
CA LYS A 443 2.32 8.98 16.73
C LYS A 443 3.28 9.55 15.67
N ASN A 444 2.96 10.72 15.11
CA ASN A 444 3.78 11.39 14.09
C ASN A 444 4.94 12.12 14.75
N ILE A 445 6.11 11.48 14.76
CA ILE A 445 7.32 12.05 15.37
C ILE A 445 7.94 13.13 14.48
N VAL A 446 8.38 14.21 15.12
CA VAL A 446 9.17 15.28 14.51
C VAL A 446 10.63 15.15 14.90
N TYR A 447 11.48 14.95 13.91
CA TYR A 447 12.92 15.08 14.06
C TYR A 447 13.39 16.38 13.42
N MET A 448 14.35 17.05 14.06
CA MET A 448 14.99 18.24 13.50
C MET A 448 16.50 18.06 13.49
N ASN A 449 17.09 18.18 12.31
CA ASN A 449 18.52 18.24 12.15
C ASN A 449 18.96 19.67 11.89
N LEU A 450 19.31 20.36 12.97
CA LEU A 450 19.86 21.71 12.92
C LEU A 450 21.22 21.76 12.20
N LEU A 451 21.90 20.61 12.05
CA LEU A 451 23.23 20.51 11.47
C LEU A 451 23.21 20.17 9.97
N ILE A 452 22.03 20.01 9.36
CA ILE A 452 21.90 19.71 7.91
C ILE A 452 22.51 20.82 7.06
N ALA A 453 22.43 22.07 7.52
CA ALA A 453 22.98 23.24 6.82
C ALA A 453 24.51 23.15 6.64
N ASN A 454 25.20 22.41 7.51
CA ASN A 454 26.66 22.29 7.49
C ASN A 454 27.15 21.07 6.68
N LYS A 455 26.25 20.22 6.17
CA LYS A 455 26.63 19.06 5.36
C LYS A 455 26.86 19.44 3.89
N LYS A 456 27.98 18.99 3.30
CA LYS A 456 28.25 19.07 1.85
C LYS A 456 27.35 18.06 1.10
N ASN A 457 26.93 18.40 -0.12
CA ASN A 457 26.18 17.53 -1.05
C ASN A 457 24.82 17.01 -0.54
N VAL A 458 24.02 17.86 0.10
CA VAL A 458 22.61 17.54 0.35
C VAL A 458 21.79 17.81 -0.92
N GLU A 459 21.10 16.79 -1.43
CA GLU A 459 20.23 16.88 -2.61
C GLU A 459 19.20 18.01 -2.44
N GLY A 460 19.19 18.98 -3.37
CA GLY A 460 18.32 20.17 -3.32
C GLY A 460 18.86 21.39 -2.54
N LYS A 461 20.05 21.32 -1.95
CA LYS A 461 20.69 22.44 -1.24
C LYS A 461 21.31 23.45 -2.23
N LYS A 462 20.82 24.69 -2.23
CA LYS A 462 21.29 25.77 -3.12
C LYS A 462 22.61 26.43 -2.70
N THR A 463 22.93 26.43 -1.40
CA THR A 463 24.13 27.09 -0.87
C THR A 463 24.84 26.20 0.16
N ASN A 464 26.16 26.09 0.05
CA ASN A 464 26.98 25.48 1.09
C ASN A 464 27.45 26.58 2.05
N ASN A 465 27.18 26.43 3.33
CA ASN A 465 27.79 27.29 4.35
C ASN A 465 29.28 26.92 4.44
N PRO A 466 30.23 27.87 4.31
CA PRO A 466 31.66 27.57 4.23
C PRO A 466 32.34 27.32 5.59
N HIS A 467 31.56 27.15 6.67
CA HIS A 467 32.06 26.92 8.02
C HIS A 467 32.09 25.44 8.40
#